data_AF-B7JCE7-F1
#
_entry.id   AF-B7JCE7-F1
#
_cell.length_a   1.000
_cell.length_b   1.000
_cell.length_c   1.000
_cell.angle_alpha   90.00
_cell.angle_beta   90.00
_cell.angle_gamma   90.00
#
_symmetry.space_group_name_H-M   'P 1'
#
loop_
_entity.id
_entity.type
_entity.pdbx_description
1 polymer ?
#
loop_
_entity_poly.entity_id
_entity_poly.type
_entity_poly.pdbx_seq_one_letter_code
_entity_poly.pdbx_strand_id
1 'polypeptide(L)'
;METLTVHAPSPSTNLPSYGNGAFSLSAPHVPGAGPLLVQVVYSFFQSPNMCLQALTQLEDYIKKHGASNPLTLQIISTNIGYFCNADRNLVLHPGISVYDAYHFSKPAPSQYDYRSMNMKQMSGNVTTPIVALAHYLWGNGAERSVNIANIGLKISPMKINQIKDIIKSGVVGTFPVSTKFTHATGDYNVITGAYLGNITLKTEGTLTISANGSWTYNGVVRSYDDKYDFNASTHRGIIGESLTRLGAMFSGKEYQILLPGEIHIKESGKR
;
A
#
# COMPACT_ATOMS: atom_id res chain seq x y z
N MET A 1 -26.07 -11.38 -2.16
CA MET A 1 -25.33 -12.65 -2.04
C MET A 1 -24.65 -12.65 -0.68
N GLU A 2 -24.72 -13.76 0.04
CA GLU A 2 -24.00 -13.93 1.31
C GLU A 2 -22.51 -14.13 1.02
N THR A 3 -21.64 -13.46 1.77
CA THR A 3 -20.17 -13.55 1.60
C THR A 3 -19.61 -14.87 2.11
N LEU A 4 -18.47 -15.31 1.57
CA LEU A 4 -17.78 -16.52 2.00
C LEU A 4 -16.72 -16.22 3.07
N THR A 5 -16.53 -17.12 4.04
CA THR A 5 -15.46 -16.98 5.05
C THR A 5 -14.17 -17.66 4.59
N VAL A 6 -13.09 -16.89 4.48
CA VAL A 6 -11.73 -17.42 4.29
C VAL A 6 -11.10 -17.66 5.66
N HIS A 7 -10.58 -18.86 5.91
CA HIS A 7 -9.88 -19.17 7.16
C HIS A 7 -8.55 -18.41 7.24
N ALA A 8 -8.16 -18.00 8.46
CA ALA A 8 -6.89 -17.32 8.67
C ALA A 8 -5.70 -18.25 8.39
N PRO A 9 -4.56 -17.72 7.87
CA PRO A 9 -3.35 -18.49 7.67
C PRO A 9 -2.86 -19.10 8.97
N SER A 10 -2.48 -20.37 8.91
CA SER A 10 -1.88 -21.12 10.02
C SER A 10 -1.05 -22.30 9.48
N PRO A 11 0.02 -22.74 10.16
CA PRO A 11 0.79 -23.90 9.74
C PRO A 11 -0.04 -25.17 9.48
N SER A 12 -1.15 -25.35 10.20
CA SER A 12 -2.06 -26.49 10.03
C SER A 12 -2.99 -26.41 8.81
N THR A 13 -3.17 -25.23 8.22
CA THR A 13 -4.12 -25.01 7.11
C THR A 13 -3.46 -24.47 5.85
N ASN A 14 -2.28 -23.86 5.97
CA ASN A 14 -1.54 -23.32 4.84
C ASN A 14 -1.15 -24.43 3.87
N LEU A 15 -1.23 -24.11 2.59
CA LEU A 15 -0.68 -24.97 1.55
C LEU A 15 0.86 -24.98 1.65
N PRO A 16 1.53 -26.04 1.17
CA PRO A 16 2.99 -26.12 1.18
C PRO A 16 3.68 -24.96 0.46
N SER A 17 3.00 -24.34 -0.51
CA SER A 17 3.52 -23.23 -1.30
C SER A 17 2.42 -22.27 -1.79
N TYR A 18 2.85 -21.06 -2.18
CA TYR A 18 2.02 -20.09 -2.89
C TYR A 18 1.37 -20.74 -4.13
N GLY A 19 0.09 -20.49 -4.35
CA GLY A 19 -0.67 -20.99 -5.50
C GLY A 19 -0.74 -22.52 -5.57
N ASN A 20 -0.51 -23.22 -4.45
CA ASN A 20 -0.37 -24.68 -4.39
C ASN A 20 0.72 -25.23 -5.32
N GLY A 21 1.69 -24.40 -5.72
CA GLY A 21 2.70 -24.74 -6.74
C GLY A 21 2.18 -24.77 -8.18
N ALA A 22 0.87 -24.57 -8.41
CA ALA A 22 0.29 -24.50 -9.75
C ALA A 22 0.61 -23.17 -10.46
N PHE A 23 0.88 -22.12 -9.69
CA PHE A 23 1.38 -20.84 -10.17
C PHE A 23 2.25 -20.19 -9.08
N SER A 24 3.09 -19.23 -9.50
CA SER A 24 3.95 -18.45 -8.60
C SER A 24 3.86 -16.97 -8.93
N LEU A 25 4.30 -16.13 -8.00
CA LEU A 25 4.47 -14.71 -8.25
C LEU A 25 5.86 -14.47 -8.87
N SER A 26 5.89 -14.04 -10.12
CA SER A 26 7.13 -13.75 -10.85
C SER A 26 6.88 -12.66 -11.90
N ALA A 27 7.97 -12.15 -12.48
CA ALA A 27 7.91 -11.20 -13.58
C ALA A 27 7.20 -11.80 -14.81
N PRO A 28 6.53 -10.97 -15.62
CA PRO A 28 5.78 -11.43 -16.79
C PRO A 28 6.70 -12.09 -17.82
N HIS A 29 6.15 -13.02 -18.60
CA HIS A 29 6.80 -13.54 -19.79
C HIS A 29 6.96 -12.43 -20.83
N VAL A 30 8.17 -12.30 -21.40
CA VAL A 30 8.48 -11.36 -22.47
C VAL A 30 8.91 -12.15 -23.72
N PRO A 31 8.05 -12.26 -24.75
CA PRO A 31 8.37 -13.00 -25.96
C PRO A 31 9.65 -12.48 -26.63
N GLY A 32 10.55 -13.39 -27.01
CA GLY A 32 11.81 -13.05 -27.68
C GLY A 32 12.93 -12.52 -26.77
N ALA A 33 12.71 -12.37 -25.45
CA ALA A 33 13.73 -11.88 -24.52
C ALA A 33 14.73 -12.96 -24.05
N GLY A 34 14.50 -14.24 -24.40
CA GLY A 34 15.27 -15.36 -23.87
C GLY A 34 14.87 -15.73 -22.43
N PRO A 35 15.77 -16.37 -21.66
CA PRO A 35 15.48 -16.79 -20.29
C PRO A 35 15.19 -15.62 -19.34
N LEU A 36 14.23 -15.81 -18.44
CA LEU A 36 13.97 -14.85 -17.36
C LEU A 36 15.07 -14.95 -16.29
N LEU A 37 15.75 -13.83 -16.02
CA LEU A 37 16.87 -13.77 -15.07
C LEU A 37 16.45 -13.15 -13.74
N VAL A 38 17.19 -13.49 -12.67
CA VAL A 38 16.88 -13.07 -11.29
C VAL A 38 16.81 -11.55 -11.13
N GLN A 39 17.65 -10.77 -11.83
CA GLN A 39 17.62 -9.31 -11.75
C GLN A 39 16.28 -8.71 -12.22
N VAL A 40 15.64 -9.34 -13.21
CA VAL A 40 14.33 -8.92 -13.73
C VAL A 40 13.25 -9.21 -12.69
N VAL A 41 13.30 -10.39 -12.08
CA VAL A 41 12.37 -10.80 -11.01
C VAL A 41 12.55 -9.91 -9.77
N TYR A 42 13.77 -9.65 -9.36
CA TYR A 42 14.10 -8.77 -8.24
C TYR A 42 13.47 -7.38 -8.41
N SER A 43 13.66 -6.78 -9.59
CA SER A 43 13.09 -5.47 -9.92
C SER A 43 11.55 -5.48 -9.99
N PHE A 44 10.96 -6.58 -10.47
CA PHE A 44 9.51 -6.77 -10.47
C PHE A 44 8.94 -6.78 -9.04
N PHE A 45 9.58 -7.50 -8.12
CA PHE A 45 9.16 -7.54 -6.70
C PHE A 45 9.29 -6.19 -6.00
N GLN A 46 10.18 -5.31 -6.45
CA GLN A 46 10.28 -3.95 -5.91
C GLN A 46 9.22 -2.99 -6.50
N SER A 47 8.49 -3.41 -7.54
CA SER A 47 7.53 -2.57 -8.26
C SER A 47 6.09 -2.82 -7.82
N PRO A 48 5.17 -1.85 -7.96
CA PRO A 48 3.75 -2.05 -7.67
C PRO A 48 3.08 -3.16 -8.49
N ASN A 49 3.67 -3.55 -9.63
CA ASN A 49 3.13 -4.60 -10.49
C ASN A 49 3.06 -5.96 -9.79
N MET A 50 3.93 -6.23 -8.81
CA MET A 50 3.88 -7.49 -8.06
C MET A 50 2.60 -7.62 -7.22
N CYS A 51 2.13 -6.51 -6.65
CA CYS A 51 0.89 -6.48 -5.87
C CYS A 51 -0.32 -6.70 -6.78
N LEU A 52 -0.34 -5.98 -7.91
CA LEU A 52 -1.41 -6.12 -8.89
C LEU A 52 -1.45 -7.55 -9.45
N GLN A 53 -0.30 -8.11 -9.82
CA GLN A 53 -0.20 -9.46 -10.36
C GLN A 53 -0.72 -10.51 -9.38
N ALA A 54 -0.37 -10.42 -8.09
CA ALA A 54 -0.84 -11.37 -7.08
C ALA A 54 -2.36 -11.30 -6.89
N LEU A 55 -2.93 -10.09 -6.87
CA LEU A 55 -4.37 -9.89 -6.79
C LEU A 55 -5.09 -10.43 -8.05
N THR A 56 -4.58 -10.12 -9.24
CA THR A 56 -5.10 -10.65 -10.51
C THR A 56 -5.09 -12.18 -10.51
N GLN A 57 -4.02 -12.81 -10.03
CA GLN A 57 -3.95 -14.28 -9.92
C GLN A 57 -5.04 -14.85 -9.00
N LEU A 58 -5.36 -14.18 -7.88
CA LEU A 58 -6.46 -14.60 -7.01
C LEU A 58 -7.81 -14.49 -7.72
N GLU A 59 -8.08 -13.35 -8.37
CA GLU A 59 -9.31 -13.12 -9.11
C GLU A 59 -9.49 -14.12 -10.28
N ASP A 60 -8.42 -14.37 -11.05
CA ASP A 60 -8.44 -15.34 -12.14
C ASP A 60 -8.67 -16.76 -11.63
N TYR A 61 -8.03 -17.12 -10.51
CA TYR A 61 -8.22 -18.44 -9.91
C TYR A 61 -9.66 -18.63 -9.41
N ILE A 62 -10.23 -17.61 -8.75
CA ILE A 62 -11.63 -17.60 -8.32
C ILE A 62 -12.57 -17.73 -9.52
N LYS A 63 -12.33 -16.96 -10.58
CA LYS A 63 -13.15 -16.99 -11.80
C LYS A 63 -13.14 -18.37 -12.47
N LYS A 64 -11.98 -19.04 -12.47
CA LYS A 64 -11.80 -20.35 -13.10
C LYS A 64 -12.32 -21.52 -12.26
N HIS A 65 -12.14 -21.48 -10.93
CA HIS A 65 -12.38 -22.63 -10.06
C HIS A 65 -13.54 -22.45 -9.08
N GLY A 66 -14.14 -21.26 -9.03
CA GLY A 66 -15.24 -20.90 -8.13
C GLY A 66 -14.74 -20.39 -6.77
N ALA A 67 -15.42 -19.37 -6.23
CA ALA A 67 -15.08 -18.75 -4.95
C ALA A 67 -15.32 -19.66 -3.73
N SER A 68 -16.31 -20.55 -3.82
CA SER A 68 -16.68 -21.49 -2.74
C SER A 68 -15.87 -22.79 -2.74
N ASN A 69 -15.01 -23.01 -3.73
CA ASN A 69 -14.15 -24.18 -3.78
C ASN A 69 -13.16 -24.15 -2.60
N PRO A 70 -13.08 -25.21 -1.77
CA PRO A 70 -12.18 -25.24 -0.61
C PRO A 70 -10.72 -24.95 -0.95
N LEU A 71 -10.23 -25.40 -2.10
CA LEU A 71 -8.87 -25.13 -2.55
C LEU A 71 -8.68 -23.66 -2.92
N THR A 72 -9.69 -23.00 -3.51
CA THR A 72 -9.67 -21.55 -3.76
C THR A 72 -9.50 -20.80 -2.44
N LEU A 73 -10.26 -21.15 -1.41
CA LEU A 73 -10.16 -20.51 -0.09
C LEU A 73 -8.79 -20.74 0.57
N GLN A 74 -8.21 -21.95 0.44
CA GLN A 74 -6.86 -22.26 0.91
C GLN A 74 -5.77 -21.48 0.16
N ILE A 75 -5.90 -21.31 -1.15
CA ILE A 75 -4.98 -20.50 -1.96
C ILE A 75 -5.08 -19.03 -1.56
N ILE A 76 -6.28 -18.48 -1.38
CA ILE A 76 -6.44 -17.09 -0.90
C ILE A 76 -5.77 -16.91 0.45
N SER A 77 -6.06 -17.80 1.41
CA SER A 77 -5.45 -17.76 2.74
C SER A 77 -3.93 -17.82 2.66
N THR A 78 -3.40 -18.85 2.00
CA THR A 78 -1.95 -19.08 1.90
C THR A 78 -1.25 -17.91 1.21
N ASN A 79 -1.74 -17.48 0.04
CA ASN A 79 -1.09 -16.43 -0.75
C ASN A 79 -1.05 -15.10 0.01
N ILE A 80 -2.16 -14.71 0.66
CA ILE A 80 -2.17 -13.50 1.51
C ILE A 80 -1.21 -13.66 2.70
N GLY A 81 -1.10 -14.88 3.26
CA GLY A 81 -0.11 -15.20 4.30
C GLY A 81 1.34 -14.92 3.89
N TYR A 82 1.72 -15.20 2.63
CA TYR A 82 3.05 -14.84 2.11
C TYR A 82 3.30 -13.33 2.15
N PHE A 83 2.30 -12.53 1.76
CA PHE A 83 2.38 -11.07 1.82
C PHE A 83 2.48 -10.54 3.25
N CYS A 84 1.73 -11.13 4.18
CA CYS A 84 1.83 -10.78 5.60
C CYS A 84 3.21 -11.10 6.18
N ASN A 85 3.80 -12.23 5.81
CA ASN A 85 5.16 -12.59 6.22
C ASN A 85 6.21 -11.63 5.64
N ALA A 86 6.10 -11.30 4.35
CA ALA A 86 7.01 -10.36 3.69
C ALA A 86 6.93 -8.95 4.31
N ASP A 87 5.71 -8.42 4.51
CA ASP A 87 5.51 -7.09 5.10
C ASP A 87 6.00 -7.03 6.55
N ARG A 88 5.80 -8.08 7.34
CA ARG A 88 6.40 -8.21 8.68
C ARG A 88 7.92 -8.07 8.63
N ASN A 89 8.59 -8.71 7.68
CA ASN A 89 10.04 -8.60 7.54
C ASN A 89 10.47 -7.20 7.08
N LEU A 90 9.69 -6.53 6.22
CA LEU A 90 9.94 -5.13 5.84
C LEU A 90 9.78 -4.16 7.01
N VAL A 91 8.85 -4.43 7.94
CA VAL A 91 8.72 -3.64 9.18
C VAL A 91 9.90 -3.90 10.12
N LEU A 92 10.28 -5.15 10.32
CA LEU A 92 11.36 -5.54 11.24
C LEU A 92 12.76 -5.15 10.73
N HIS A 93 12.94 -5.07 9.41
CA HIS A 93 14.23 -4.81 8.78
C HIS A 93 14.13 -3.69 7.74
N PRO A 94 13.97 -2.43 8.16
CA PRO A 94 13.91 -1.30 7.23
C PRO A 94 15.15 -1.27 6.32
N GLY A 95 14.93 -1.12 5.01
CA GLY A 95 16.00 -1.00 4.00
C GLY A 95 16.32 -2.28 3.22
N ILE A 96 15.82 -3.45 3.63
CA ILE A 96 15.90 -4.66 2.79
C ILE A 96 14.95 -4.55 1.59
N SER A 97 15.26 -5.27 0.51
CA SER A 97 14.37 -5.31 -0.64
C SER A 97 13.12 -6.15 -0.39
N VAL A 98 12.09 -5.90 -1.20
CA VAL A 98 10.86 -6.70 -1.17
C VAL A 98 11.14 -8.15 -1.60
N TYR A 99 12.05 -8.35 -2.56
CA TYR A 99 12.43 -9.69 -3.01
C TYR A 99 13.03 -10.51 -1.85
N ASP A 100 13.96 -9.92 -1.11
CA ASP A 100 14.63 -10.60 0.00
C ASP A 100 13.66 -10.88 1.15
N ALA A 101 12.81 -9.91 1.49
CA ALA A 101 11.77 -10.06 2.51
C ALA A 101 10.76 -11.17 2.14
N TYR A 102 10.42 -11.30 0.86
CA TYR A 102 9.45 -12.27 0.38
C TYR A 102 10.01 -13.69 0.30
N HIS A 103 11.27 -13.87 -0.12
CA HIS A 103 11.83 -15.20 -0.41
C HIS A 103 12.70 -15.78 0.70
N PHE A 104 13.39 -14.95 1.49
CA PHE A 104 14.42 -15.40 2.43
C PHE A 104 14.07 -15.08 3.89
N SER A 105 12.81 -14.74 4.16
CA SER A 105 12.32 -14.44 5.50
C SER A 105 12.34 -15.65 6.44
N LYS A 106 12.46 -15.36 7.74
CA LYS A 106 12.26 -16.33 8.81
C LYS A 106 11.12 -15.85 9.73
N PRO A 107 10.16 -16.72 10.10
CA PRO A 107 10.00 -18.10 9.63
C PRO A 107 9.59 -18.17 8.15
N ALA A 108 9.62 -19.39 7.59
CA ALA A 108 9.19 -19.62 6.22
C ALA A 108 7.73 -19.17 6.02
N PRO A 109 7.38 -18.57 4.86
CA PRO A 109 6.05 -18.02 4.64
C PRO A 109 4.92 -19.06 4.68
N SER A 110 5.18 -20.33 4.34
CA SER A 110 4.20 -21.42 4.51
C SER A 110 3.87 -21.72 5.98
N GLN A 111 4.69 -21.26 6.92
CA GLN A 111 4.48 -21.40 8.36
C GLN A 111 3.86 -20.14 8.99
N TYR A 112 3.41 -19.19 8.18
CA TYR A 112 2.80 -17.97 8.70
C TYR A 112 1.49 -18.26 9.45
N ASP A 113 1.41 -17.83 10.71
CA ASP A 113 0.19 -17.88 11.52
C ASP A 113 -0.31 -16.47 11.78
N TYR A 114 -1.44 -16.10 11.18
CA TYR A 114 -1.99 -14.76 11.35
C TYR A 114 -2.35 -14.47 12.81
N ARG A 115 -2.82 -15.46 13.58
CA ARG A 115 -3.30 -15.23 14.95
C ARG A 115 -2.16 -14.83 15.89
N SER A 116 -0.98 -15.44 15.74
CA SER A 116 0.19 -15.13 16.56
C SER A 116 1.17 -14.14 15.93
N MET A 117 1.16 -13.96 14.60
CA MET A 117 2.17 -13.17 13.89
C MET A 117 1.66 -11.89 13.22
N ASN A 118 0.34 -11.59 13.25
CA ASN A 118 -0.17 -10.33 12.68
C ASN A 118 0.44 -9.12 13.39
N MET A 119 0.85 -8.11 12.61
CA MET A 119 1.40 -6.86 13.13
C MET A 119 0.34 -5.75 13.12
N LYS A 120 0.44 -4.82 14.07
CA LYS A 120 -0.38 -3.60 14.05
C LYS A 120 0.12 -2.60 13.02
N GLN A 121 1.44 -2.56 12.82
CA GLN A 121 2.08 -1.70 11.84
C GLN A 121 2.22 -2.41 10.49
N MET A 122 1.90 -1.71 9.41
CA MET A 122 2.18 -2.09 8.03
C MET A 122 3.39 -1.34 7.51
N SER A 123 4.13 -1.94 6.57
CA SER A 123 5.39 -1.35 6.09
C SER A 123 5.20 -0.08 5.26
N GLY A 124 4.11 0.06 4.52
CA GLY A 124 3.88 1.09 3.50
C GLY A 124 4.43 0.74 2.12
N ASN A 125 5.10 -0.41 1.98
CA ASN A 125 5.70 -0.89 0.73
C ASN A 125 4.65 -1.56 -0.18
N VAL A 126 5.08 -2.07 -1.34
CA VAL A 126 4.21 -2.68 -2.36
C VAL A 126 3.41 -3.89 -1.85
N THR A 127 3.80 -4.51 -0.73
CA THR A 127 3.08 -5.61 -0.07
C THR A 127 1.84 -5.15 0.71
N THR A 128 1.80 -3.89 1.13
CA THR A 128 0.83 -3.37 2.09
C THR A 128 -0.64 -3.49 1.66
N PRO A 129 -1.04 -3.29 0.39
CA PRO A 129 -2.45 -3.41 0.01
C PRO A 129 -3.05 -4.80 0.26
N ILE A 130 -2.29 -5.87 0.00
CA ILE A 130 -2.73 -7.24 0.27
C ILE A 130 -2.74 -7.52 1.78
N VAL A 131 -1.79 -6.96 2.53
CA VAL A 131 -1.81 -7.04 4.00
C VAL A 131 -3.01 -6.28 4.57
N ALA A 132 -3.39 -5.14 3.99
CA ALA A 132 -4.57 -4.40 4.40
C ALA A 132 -5.86 -5.23 4.19
N LEU A 133 -5.94 -6.02 3.10
CA LEU A 133 -7.02 -7.00 2.92
C LEU A 133 -6.98 -8.11 3.97
N ALA A 134 -5.81 -8.64 4.33
CA ALA A 134 -5.68 -9.65 5.39
C ALA A 134 -6.29 -9.16 6.73
N HIS A 135 -6.09 -7.88 7.03
CA HIS A 135 -6.64 -7.23 8.21
C HIS A 135 -8.16 -7.08 8.17
N TYR A 136 -8.74 -6.84 7.00
CA TYR A 136 -10.18 -6.89 6.82
C TYR A 136 -10.73 -8.31 7.05
N LEU A 137 -10.12 -9.33 6.44
CA LEU A 137 -10.58 -10.72 6.52
C LEU A 137 -10.47 -11.30 7.94
N TRP A 138 -9.38 -11.02 8.64
CA TRP A 138 -9.04 -11.74 9.87
C TRP A 138 -8.74 -10.86 11.09
N GLY A 139 -8.62 -9.54 10.90
CA GLY A 139 -8.22 -8.60 11.93
C GLY A 139 -9.33 -8.18 12.89
N ASN A 140 -10.57 -8.62 12.65
CA ASN A 140 -11.72 -8.41 13.54
C ASN A 140 -11.97 -6.94 13.91
N GLY A 141 -11.70 -6.00 13.01
CA GLY A 141 -11.88 -4.56 13.24
C GLY A 141 -10.75 -3.89 14.04
N ALA A 142 -9.69 -4.61 14.39
CA ALA A 142 -8.61 -4.04 15.18
C ALA A 142 -7.77 -3.03 14.38
N GLU A 143 -7.56 -1.85 14.98
CA GLU A 143 -6.80 -0.74 14.43
C GLU A 143 -5.37 -1.14 14.01
N ARG A 144 -4.90 -0.50 12.92
CA ARG A 144 -3.57 -0.66 12.33
C ARG A 144 -2.92 0.70 12.12
N SER A 145 -1.64 0.72 11.75
CA SER A 145 -0.91 1.94 11.46
C SER A 145 0.08 1.79 10.31
N VAL A 146 0.37 2.91 9.64
CA VAL A 146 1.52 3.05 8.74
C VAL A 146 2.13 4.43 8.97
N ASN A 147 3.46 4.53 9.08
CA ASN A 147 4.09 5.84 9.30
C ASN A 147 3.99 6.69 8.02
N ILE A 148 3.68 7.98 8.14
CA ILE A 148 3.57 8.90 7.00
C ILE A 148 4.85 8.99 6.15
N ALA A 149 6.01 8.76 6.76
CA ALA A 149 7.28 8.72 6.04
C ALA A 149 7.38 7.53 5.05
N ASN A 150 6.58 6.48 5.25
CA ASN A 150 6.65 5.25 4.48
C ASN A 150 5.65 5.17 3.32
N ILE A 151 4.74 6.13 3.18
CA ILE A 151 3.66 6.07 2.18
C ILE A 151 3.99 6.77 0.85
N GLY A 152 5.23 7.23 0.68
CA GLY A 152 5.73 7.79 -0.58
C GLY A 152 4.96 9.04 -1.03
N LEU A 153 4.72 9.99 -0.12
CA LEU A 153 4.05 11.25 -0.46
C LEU A 153 4.85 12.06 -1.48
N LYS A 154 4.14 12.59 -2.47
CA LYS A 154 4.65 13.59 -3.41
C LYS A 154 3.78 14.83 -3.29
N ILE A 155 4.30 15.87 -2.64
CA ILE A 155 3.55 17.08 -2.37
C ILE A 155 3.83 18.10 -3.47
N SER A 156 2.78 18.62 -4.10
CA SER A 156 2.90 19.72 -5.05
C SER A 156 2.40 21.01 -4.39
N PRO A 157 3.28 21.94 -3.96
CA PRO A 157 2.83 23.16 -3.30
C PRO A 157 1.86 24.00 -4.14
N MET A 158 1.97 23.92 -5.47
CA MET A 158 1.04 24.56 -6.42
C MET A 158 -0.41 23.99 -6.38
N LYS A 159 -0.62 22.81 -5.81
CA LYS A 159 -1.96 22.23 -5.56
C LYS A 159 -2.53 22.63 -4.19
N ILE A 160 -1.75 23.28 -3.34
CA ILE A 160 -2.16 23.76 -2.02
C ILE A 160 -2.61 25.22 -2.15
N ASN A 161 -3.89 25.50 -1.92
CA ASN A 161 -4.50 26.80 -2.22
C ASN A 161 -3.72 27.98 -1.61
N GLN A 162 -3.42 27.96 -0.31
CA GLN A 162 -2.69 29.06 0.34
C GLN A 162 -1.33 29.35 -0.33
N ILE A 163 -0.55 28.31 -0.66
CA ILE A 163 0.77 28.47 -1.28
C ILE A 163 0.62 28.97 -2.73
N LYS A 164 -0.30 28.34 -3.49
CA LYS A 164 -0.62 28.72 -4.87
C LYS A 164 -1.01 30.20 -4.97
N ASP A 165 -1.85 30.67 -4.07
CA ASP A 165 -2.34 32.05 -4.07
C ASP A 165 -1.21 33.06 -3.78
N ILE A 166 -0.33 32.75 -2.82
CA ILE A 166 0.86 33.58 -2.56
C ILE A 166 1.75 33.64 -3.81
N ILE A 167 2.04 32.51 -4.46
CA ILE A 167 2.86 32.47 -5.69
C ILE A 167 2.20 33.28 -6.82
N LYS A 168 0.89 33.15 -7.00
CA LYS A 168 0.14 33.83 -8.07
C LYS A 168 -0.04 35.33 -7.83
N SER A 169 -0.05 35.79 -6.58
CA SER A 169 -0.16 37.23 -6.24
C SER A 169 1.02 38.08 -6.73
N GLY A 170 2.17 37.43 -7.00
CA GLY A 170 3.37 38.08 -7.52
C GLY A 170 4.21 38.84 -6.50
N VAL A 171 3.93 38.64 -5.21
CA VAL A 171 4.77 39.10 -4.11
C VAL A 171 6.17 38.47 -4.14
N VAL A 172 7.14 39.17 -3.57
CA VAL A 172 8.53 38.74 -3.42
C VAL A 172 8.87 38.81 -1.93
N GLY A 173 9.61 37.83 -1.41
CA GLY A 173 9.97 37.75 0.00
C GLY A 173 9.71 36.39 0.61
N THR A 174 9.51 36.39 1.93
CA THR A 174 9.37 35.17 2.74
C THR A 174 8.04 35.19 3.49
N PHE A 175 7.27 34.12 3.36
CA PHE A 175 5.90 34.04 3.87
C PHE A 175 5.70 32.78 4.72
N PRO A 176 5.13 32.90 5.94
CA PRO A 176 4.73 31.73 6.71
C PRO A 176 3.53 31.04 6.06
N VAL A 177 3.50 29.72 6.13
CA VAL A 177 2.42 28.86 5.62
C VAL A 177 1.95 27.98 6.78
N SER A 178 0.64 27.90 6.99
CA SER A 178 0.01 26.96 7.93
C SER A 178 -1.39 26.68 7.42
N THR A 179 -1.57 25.52 6.79
CA THR A 179 -2.83 25.17 6.14
C THR A 179 -3.04 23.66 6.10
N LYS A 180 -4.31 23.26 5.96
CA LYS A 180 -4.70 21.88 5.69
C LYS A 180 -5.17 21.73 4.25
N PHE A 181 -5.02 20.54 3.69
CA PHE A 181 -5.45 20.24 2.33
C PHE A 181 -5.78 18.75 2.19
N THR A 182 -6.75 18.46 1.32
CA THR A 182 -7.02 17.09 0.88
C THR A 182 -5.97 16.69 -0.15
N HIS A 183 -5.49 15.46 -0.05
CA HIS A 183 -4.45 14.92 -0.90
C HIS A 183 -4.86 13.55 -1.42
N ALA A 184 -5.04 13.45 -2.74
CA ALA A 184 -5.42 12.20 -3.40
C ALA A 184 -4.16 11.37 -3.68
N THR A 185 -3.87 10.38 -2.82
CA THR A 185 -2.66 9.55 -3.00
C THR A 185 -2.74 8.68 -4.25
N GLY A 186 -3.95 8.27 -4.64
CA GLY A 186 -4.20 7.45 -5.83
C GLY A 186 -3.91 8.14 -7.18
N ASP A 187 -3.78 9.47 -7.21
CA ASP A 187 -3.46 10.21 -8.44
C ASP A 187 -2.07 9.89 -8.99
N TYR A 188 -1.16 9.44 -8.13
CA TYR A 188 0.24 9.19 -8.51
C TYR A 188 0.88 7.97 -7.82
N ASN A 189 0.23 7.40 -6.79
CA ASN A 189 0.74 6.25 -6.06
C ASN A 189 -0.35 5.18 -5.93
N VAL A 190 -0.28 4.17 -6.80
CA VAL A 190 -1.26 3.07 -6.86
C VAL A 190 -1.28 2.19 -5.60
N ILE A 191 -0.16 2.13 -4.86
CA ILE A 191 -0.05 1.35 -3.62
C ILE A 191 -0.76 2.08 -2.49
N THR A 192 -0.36 3.33 -2.21
CA THR A 192 -0.95 4.13 -1.12
C THR A 192 -2.42 4.43 -1.39
N GLY A 193 -2.77 4.71 -2.64
CA GLY A 193 -4.16 4.93 -3.06
C GLY A 193 -5.07 3.74 -2.81
N ALA A 194 -4.55 2.51 -2.85
CA ALA A 194 -5.36 1.30 -2.70
C ALA A 194 -5.95 1.16 -1.29
N TYR A 195 -5.25 1.59 -0.24
CA TYR A 195 -5.69 1.39 1.15
C TYR A 195 -5.91 2.68 1.96
N LEU A 196 -5.34 3.82 1.55
CA LEU A 196 -5.62 5.14 2.16
C LEU A 196 -6.52 6.03 1.28
N GLY A 197 -6.43 5.90 -0.04
CA GLY A 197 -7.19 6.73 -0.97
C GLY A 197 -6.92 8.23 -0.80
N ASN A 198 -7.95 8.99 -0.44
CA ASN A 198 -7.85 10.42 -0.17
C ASN A 198 -7.56 10.65 1.32
N ILE A 199 -6.52 11.42 1.61
CA ILE A 199 -6.14 11.77 2.98
C ILE A 199 -6.23 13.28 3.20
N THR A 200 -6.34 13.71 4.46
CA THR A 200 -6.24 15.13 4.83
C THR A 200 -4.90 15.37 5.51
N LEU A 201 -4.12 16.31 4.99
CA LEU A 201 -2.80 16.65 5.52
C LEU A 201 -2.78 18.07 6.09
N LYS A 202 -1.94 18.30 7.09
CA LYS A 202 -1.56 19.62 7.59
C LYS A 202 -0.12 19.91 7.18
N THR A 203 0.14 21.13 6.70
CA THR A 203 1.50 21.61 6.43
C THR A 203 1.77 22.93 7.12
N GLU A 204 2.97 23.06 7.68
CA GLU A 204 3.47 24.26 8.35
C GLU A 204 4.89 24.53 7.88
N GLY A 205 5.21 25.76 7.49
CA GLY A 205 6.53 26.06 6.96
C GLY A 205 6.67 27.46 6.38
N THR A 206 7.61 27.60 5.45
CA THR A 206 8.03 28.87 4.88
C THR A 206 8.12 28.77 3.36
N LEU A 207 7.46 29.70 2.68
CA LEU A 207 7.57 29.92 1.24
C LEU A 207 8.47 31.14 0.98
N THR A 208 9.53 30.95 0.22
CA THR A 208 10.41 32.04 -0.23
C THR A 208 10.25 32.22 -1.73
N ILE A 209 9.98 33.45 -2.18
CA ILE A 209 9.82 33.82 -3.60
C ILE A 209 10.85 34.90 -3.94
N SER A 210 11.67 34.63 -4.95
CA SER A 210 12.68 35.54 -5.50
C SER A 210 12.08 36.50 -6.52
N ALA A 211 12.73 37.64 -6.74
CA ALA A 211 12.30 38.64 -7.73
C ALA A 211 12.17 38.08 -9.17
N ASN A 212 12.96 37.06 -9.51
CA ASN A 212 12.89 36.38 -10.80
C ASN A 212 11.75 35.34 -10.92
N GLY A 213 10.85 35.26 -9.92
CA GLY A 213 9.73 34.33 -9.88
C GLY A 213 10.06 32.91 -9.42
N SER A 214 11.33 32.61 -9.09
CA SER A 214 11.70 31.32 -8.50
C SER A 214 11.18 31.23 -7.08
N TRP A 215 10.63 30.08 -6.68
CA TRP A 215 10.11 29.88 -5.34
C TRP A 215 10.61 28.56 -4.74
N THR A 216 10.71 28.51 -3.42
CA THR A 216 11.00 27.30 -2.66
C THR A 216 10.12 27.26 -1.42
N TYR A 217 9.43 26.15 -1.22
CA TYR A 217 8.68 25.84 -0.02
C TYR A 217 9.48 24.85 0.84
N ASN A 218 9.72 25.20 2.11
CA ASN A 218 10.26 24.30 3.12
C ASN A 218 9.22 24.15 4.23
N GLY A 219 8.82 22.93 4.56
CA GLY A 219 7.81 22.72 5.59
C GLY A 219 7.76 21.32 6.14
N VAL A 220 6.99 21.15 7.21
CA VAL A 220 6.64 19.87 7.81
C VAL A 220 5.22 19.50 7.41
N VAL A 221 5.01 18.22 7.06
CA VAL A 221 3.70 17.66 6.69
C VAL A 221 3.34 16.56 7.67
N ARG A 222 2.12 16.59 8.18
CA ARG A 222 1.52 15.60 9.08
C ARG A 222 0.15 15.20 8.59
N SER A 223 -0.33 14.05 9.05
CA SER A 223 -1.76 13.74 8.93
C SER A 223 -2.56 14.77 9.72
N TYR A 224 -3.65 15.29 9.14
CA TYR A 224 -4.61 16.11 9.87
C TYR A 224 -5.68 15.24 10.54
N ASP A 225 -6.09 14.17 9.87
CA ASP A 225 -6.97 13.16 10.45
C ASP A 225 -6.11 12.09 11.15
N ASP A 226 -6.52 11.66 12.33
CA ASP A 226 -5.77 10.63 13.06
C ASP A 226 -5.88 9.25 12.43
N LYS A 227 -6.94 9.02 11.62
CA LYS A 227 -7.33 7.69 11.14
C LYS A 227 -8.09 7.70 9.82
N TYR A 228 -7.94 6.62 9.07
CA TYR A 228 -8.61 6.36 7.79
C TYR A 228 -9.32 5.01 7.83
N ASP A 229 -10.55 4.96 7.31
CA ASP A 229 -11.33 3.72 7.25
C ASP A 229 -10.94 2.88 6.03
N PHE A 230 -10.63 1.60 6.24
CA PHE A 230 -10.42 0.63 5.17
C PHE A 230 -11.76 -0.01 4.78
N ASN A 231 -12.38 0.51 3.72
CA ASN A 231 -13.59 -0.04 3.12
C ASN A 231 -13.65 0.21 1.60
N ALA A 232 -14.58 -0.45 0.92
CA ALA A 232 -14.71 -0.37 -0.53
C ALA A 232 -14.90 1.06 -1.08
N SER A 233 -15.45 1.98 -0.30
CA SER A 233 -15.70 3.37 -0.72
C SER A 233 -14.45 4.26 -0.65
N THR A 234 -13.44 3.87 0.13
CA THR A 234 -12.21 4.65 0.33
C THR A 234 -11.06 4.24 -0.59
N HIS A 235 -11.10 3.02 -1.15
CA HIS A 235 -10.09 2.52 -2.08
C HIS A 235 -10.02 3.35 -3.38
N ARG A 236 -8.81 3.55 -3.93
CA ARG A 236 -8.57 4.27 -5.20
C ARG A 236 -7.57 3.53 -6.07
N GLY A 237 -7.70 3.69 -7.39
CA GLY A 237 -6.81 3.11 -8.39
C GLY A 237 -7.07 1.62 -8.64
N ILE A 238 -6.37 1.06 -9.64
CA ILE A 238 -6.60 -0.31 -10.14
C ILE A 238 -6.43 -1.41 -9.09
N ILE A 239 -5.51 -1.25 -8.14
CA ILE A 239 -5.34 -2.18 -7.02
C ILE A 239 -6.53 -2.05 -6.06
N GLY A 240 -6.96 -0.81 -5.76
CA GLY A 240 -8.13 -0.56 -4.94
C GLY A 240 -9.41 -1.19 -5.50
N GLU A 241 -9.61 -1.15 -6.81
CA GLU A 241 -10.75 -1.82 -7.47
C GLU A 241 -10.73 -3.35 -7.28
N SER A 242 -9.55 -3.96 -7.35
CA SER A 242 -9.37 -5.38 -7.04
C SER A 242 -9.71 -5.69 -5.59
N LEU A 243 -9.23 -4.88 -4.65
CA LEU A 243 -9.56 -5.01 -3.23
C LEU A 243 -11.07 -4.91 -2.99
N THR A 244 -11.76 -3.98 -3.66
CA THR A 244 -13.21 -3.86 -3.60
C THR A 244 -13.92 -5.11 -4.11
N ARG A 245 -13.49 -5.69 -5.24
CA ARG A 245 -14.08 -6.92 -5.78
C ARG A 245 -13.90 -8.12 -4.84
N LEU A 246 -12.70 -8.30 -4.27
CA LEU A 246 -12.42 -9.37 -3.32
C LEU A 246 -13.15 -9.17 -1.99
N GLY A 247 -13.16 -7.95 -1.46
CA GLY A 247 -13.86 -7.60 -0.21
C GLY A 247 -15.39 -7.80 -0.30
N ALA A 248 -15.98 -7.66 -1.49
CA ALA A 248 -17.39 -7.96 -1.73
C ALA A 248 -17.71 -9.47 -1.78
N MET A 249 -16.72 -10.33 -2.05
CA MET A 249 -16.90 -11.79 -2.11
C MET A 249 -16.72 -12.46 -0.74
N PHE A 250 -15.87 -11.89 0.12
CA PHE A 250 -15.43 -12.53 1.36
C PHE A 250 -15.79 -11.74 2.61
N SER A 251 -16.15 -12.49 3.66
CA SER A 251 -16.50 -11.93 4.96
C SER A 251 -15.28 -11.28 5.61
N GLY A 252 -15.47 -10.09 6.18
CA GLY A 252 -14.47 -9.38 6.95
C GLY A 252 -15.10 -8.25 7.76
N LYS A 253 -14.26 -7.49 8.46
CA LYS A 253 -14.66 -6.30 9.22
C LYS A 253 -13.81 -5.11 8.81
N GLU A 254 -14.47 -4.01 8.51
CA GLU A 254 -13.81 -2.71 8.35
C GLU A 254 -13.03 -2.36 9.61
N TYR A 255 -11.94 -1.62 9.44
CA TYR A 255 -11.04 -1.20 10.51
C TYR A 255 -10.37 0.12 10.14
N GLN A 256 -9.69 0.70 11.12
CA GLN A 256 -9.08 2.02 11.01
C GLN A 256 -7.56 1.92 10.89
N ILE A 257 -6.97 2.81 10.11
CA ILE A 257 -5.52 2.91 9.88
C ILE A 257 -5.03 4.28 10.34
N LEU A 258 -4.19 4.29 11.36
CA LEU A 258 -3.48 5.48 11.83
C LEU A 258 -2.36 5.87 10.85
N LEU A 259 -2.14 7.17 10.68
CA LEU A 259 -1.06 7.74 9.88
C LEU A 259 -0.10 8.61 10.73
N PRO A 260 0.59 8.04 11.73
CA PRO A 260 1.45 8.80 12.63
C PRO A 260 2.74 9.30 11.95
N GLY A 261 3.37 10.27 12.60
CA GLY A 261 4.66 10.84 12.21
C GLY A 261 4.54 12.12 11.41
N GLU A 262 5.68 12.56 10.89
CA GLU A 262 5.81 13.77 10.08
C GLU A 262 6.91 13.62 9.03
N ILE A 263 6.83 14.37 7.93
CA ILE A 263 7.92 14.49 6.95
C ILE A 263 8.30 15.94 6.74
N HIS A 264 9.60 16.19 6.56
CA HIS A 264 10.10 17.48 6.10
C HIS A 264 10.22 17.46 4.59
N ILE A 265 9.63 18.46 3.92
CA ILE A 265 9.67 18.59 2.46
C ILE A 265 10.37 19.88 2.06
N LYS A 266 11.05 19.82 0.91
CA LYS A 266 11.64 20.96 0.23
C LYS A 266 11.31 20.86 -1.25
N GLU A 267 10.41 21.71 -1.70
CA GLU A 267 9.89 21.71 -3.07
C GLU A 267 10.10 23.08 -3.70
N SER A 268 10.44 23.11 -4.99
CA SER A 268 10.75 24.35 -5.69
C SER A 268 10.05 24.41 -7.04
N GLY A 269 9.95 25.63 -7.57
CA GLY A 269 9.46 25.87 -8.93
C GLY A 269 9.69 27.31 -9.36
N LYS A 270 9.05 27.69 -10.46
CA LYS A 270 9.12 29.05 -11.01
C LYS A 270 7.74 29.48 -11.49
N ARG A 271 7.37 30.73 -11.22
CA ARG A 271 6.11 31.34 -11.66
C ARG A 271 6.04 31.49 -13.17
#